data_AF-A0A1M4U8D5-F1
#
_entry.id   AF-A0A1M4U8D5-F1
#
_cell.length_a   1.000
_cell.length_b   1.000
_cell.length_c   1.000
_cell.angle_alpha   90.00
_cell.angle_beta   90.00
_cell.angle_gamma   90.00
#
_symmetry.space_group_name_H-M   'P 1'
#
loop_
_entity.id
_entity.type
_entity.pdbx_description
1 polymer ?
#
loop_
_entity_poly.entity_id
_entity_poly.type
_entity_poly.pdbx_seq_one_letter_code
_entity_poly.pdbx_strand_id
1 'polypeptide(L)' 'MGKQTDMFSIINTNNKTPDTKIPDGVKLKPRELWCPYCSKPVIFIRDKELGVRRCPYCKMSDRDYTVKQVNKKWL' A
#
# COMPACT_ATOMS: atom_id res chain seq x y z
N MET A 1 27.20 -13.06 -14.36
CA MET A 1 26.36 -11.93 -14.82
C MET A 1 25.61 -11.37 -13.61
N GLY A 2 25.99 -10.20 -13.12
CA GLY A 2 25.31 -9.55 -11.99
C GLY A 2 23.95 -9.02 -12.45
N LYS A 3 22.88 -9.31 -11.71
CA LYS A 3 21.55 -8.71 -11.97
C LYS A 3 21.65 -7.20 -11.75
N GLN A 4 21.68 -6.44 -12.83
CA GLN A 4 21.52 -4.99 -12.76
C GLN A 4 20.08 -4.72 -12.30
N THR A 5 19.95 -4.19 -11.08
CA THR A 5 18.63 -3.97 -10.46
C THR A 5 18.28 -2.51 -10.67
N ASP A 6 17.19 -2.24 -11.38
CA ASP A 6 16.72 -0.87 -11.61
C ASP A 6 16.13 -0.29 -10.31
N MET A 7 16.36 1.01 -10.09
CA MET A 7 15.93 1.75 -8.90
C MET A 7 14.40 1.67 -8.72
N PHE A 8 13.63 1.68 -9.81
CA PHE A 8 12.17 1.56 -9.75
C PHE A 8 11.71 0.19 -9.26
N SER A 9 12.50 -0.86 -9.50
CA SER A 9 12.19 -2.21 -9.03
C SER A 9 12.25 -2.31 -7.51
N ILE A 10 13.16 -1.58 -6.88
CA ILE A 10 13.35 -1.55 -5.42
C ILE A 10 12.18 -0.80 -4.76
N ILE A 11 11.76 0.32 -5.35
CA ILE A 11 10.70 1.19 -4.78
C ILE A 11 9.30 0.55 -4.89
N ASN A 12 9.07 -0.25 -5.93
CA ASN A 12 7.81 -0.94 -6.19
C ASN A 12 7.72 -2.34 -5.56
N THR A 13 8.59 -2.63 -4.59
CA THR A 13 8.61 -3.95 -3.95
C THR A 13 7.29 -4.22 -3.23
N ASN A 14 6.64 -5.32 -3.60
CA ASN A 14 5.50 -5.87 -2.88
C ASN A 14 6.03 -6.85 -1.82
N ASN A 15 5.65 -6.64 -0.57
CA ASN A 15 5.89 -7.59 0.50
C ASN A 15 5.12 -8.86 0.24
N LYS A 16 5.83 -9.99 0.30
CA LYS A 16 5.21 -11.33 0.18
C LYS A 16 4.22 -11.60 1.30
N THR A 17 4.46 -11.01 2.47
CA THR A 17 3.61 -11.10 3.65
C THR A 17 3.12 -9.70 4.00
N PRO A 18 1.81 -9.41 3.88
CA PRO A 18 1.28 -8.10 4.19
C PRO A 18 1.29 -7.82 5.69
N ASP A 19 1.50 -6.56 6.06
CA ASP A 19 1.45 -6.14 7.47
C ASP A 19 0.05 -6.36 8.06
N THR A 20 0.02 -6.81 9.32
CA THR A 20 -1.23 -7.00 10.08
C THR A 20 -1.61 -5.79 10.92
N LYS A 21 -0.67 -4.88 11.16
CA LYS A 21 -0.84 -3.62 11.90
C LYS A 21 0.10 -2.53 11.37
N ILE A 22 -0.24 -1.28 11.63
CA ILE A 22 0.66 -0.15 11.38
C ILE A 22 1.83 -0.23 12.38
N PRO A 23 3.10 -0.16 11.95
CA PRO A 23 4.24 -0.17 12.86
C PRO A 23 4.23 0.99 13.86
N ASP A 24 4.72 0.72 15.07
CA ASP A 24 4.79 1.72 16.13
C ASP A 24 5.72 2.88 15.71
N GLY A 25 5.26 4.12 15.91
CA GLY A 25 5.98 5.33 15.50
C GLY A 25 5.63 5.86 14.11
N VAL A 26 4.90 5.11 13.28
CA VAL A 26 4.40 5.62 12.00
C VAL A 26 3.18 6.53 12.23
N LYS A 27 3.30 7.80 11.82
CA LYS A 27 2.19 8.76 11.80
C LYS A 27 1.73 8.99 10.37
N LEU A 28 0.50 8.57 10.06
CA LEU A 28 -0.13 8.84 8.77
C LEU A 28 -0.57 10.31 8.70
N LYS A 29 -0.32 10.97 7.56
CA LYS A 29 -0.84 12.31 7.29
C LYS A 29 -2.33 12.25 6.92
N PRO A 30 -3.06 13.37 6.94
CA PRO A 30 -4.44 13.41 6.44
C PRO A 30 -4.54 12.84 5.01
N ARG A 31 -5.52 11.96 4.78
CA ARG A 31 -5.79 11.25 3.52
C ARG A 31 -4.79 10.16 3.13
N GLU A 32 -3.72 9.95 3.90
CA GLU A 32 -2.86 8.78 3.72
C GLU A 32 -3.50 7.54 4.36
N LEU A 33 -3.19 6.39 3.78
CA LEU A 33 -3.49 5.08 4.31
C LEU A 33 -2.18 4.28 4.35
N TRP A 34 -2.06 3.40 5.33
CA TRP A 34 -0.98 2.42 5.33
C TRP A 34 -1.27 1.35 4.28
N CYS A 35 -0.35 1.12 3.36
CA CYS A 35 -0.42 -0.03 2.47
C CYS A 35 0.34 -1.21 3.09
N PRO A 36 -0.35 -2.28 3.54
CA PRO A 36 0.29 -3.40 4.21
C PRO A 36 1.17 -4.24 3.26
N TYR A 37 0.92 -4.16 1.96
CA TYR A 37 1.70 -4.83 0.92
C TYR A 37 2.97 -4.07 0.54
N CYS A 38 3.07 -2.79 0.86
CA CYS A 38 4.24 -1.98 0.56
C CYS A 38 4.97 -1.51 1.83
N SER A 39 4.41 -1.79 3.01
CA SER A 39 4.83 -1.27 4.32
C SER A 39 5.20 0.21 4.32
N LYS A 40 4.33 1.03 3.70
CA LYS A 40 4.52 2.49 3.67
C LYS A 40 3.21 3.26 3.66
N PRO A 41 3.20 4.52 4.13
CA PRO A 41 2.09 5.44 3.97
C PRO A 41 1.94 5.79 2.49
N VAL A 42 0.72 5.70 1.97
CA VAL A 42 0.42 6.02 0.57
C VAL A 42 -0.93 6.74 0.48
N ILE A 43 -1.07 7.56 -0.55
CA ILE A 43 -2.37 8.10 -0.95
C ILE A 43 -2.92 7.18 -2.04
N PHE A 44 -4.03 6.49 -1.75
CA PHE A 44 -4.69 5.65 -2.73
C PHE A 44 -5.37 6.53 -3.80
N ILE A 45 -5.11 6.24 -5.06
CA ILE A 45 -5.57 7.03 -6.22
C ILE A 45 -6.80 6.35 -6.82
N ARG A 46 -7.82 7.13 -7.18
CA ARG A 46 -9.03 6.61 -7.80
C ARG A 46 -8.71 5.98 -9.17
N ASP A 47 -9.01 4.70 -9.28
CA ASP A 47 -9.10 3.98 -10.53
C ASP A 47 -10.46 4.29 -11.18
N LYS A 48 -10.43 4.87 -12.38
CA LYS A 48 -11.63 5.32 -13.08
C LYS A 48 -12.43 4.16 -13.67
N GLU A 49 -11.78 3.05 -13.98
CA GLU A 49 -12.42 1.89 -14.63
C GLU A 49 -13.22 1.08 -13.62
N LEU A 50 -12.65 0.88 -12.43
CA LEU A 50 -13.24 0.01 -11.40
C LEU A 50 -13.93 0.77 -10.27
N GLY A 51 -13.81 2.10 -10.24
CA GLY A 51 -14.44 2.94 -9.22
C GLY A 51 -13.90 2.73 -7.80
N VAL A 52 -12.74 2.10 -7.66
CA VAL A 52 -12.03 1.87 -6.39
C VAL A 52 -10.81 2.77 -6.29
N ARG A 53 -10.24 2.97 -5.09
CA ARG A 53 -8.93 3.63 -4.99
C ARG A 53 -7.86 2.57 -4.85
N ARG A 54 -6.73 2.73 -5.52
CA ARG A 54 -5.63 1.76 -5.54
C ARG A 54 -4.33 2.38 -5.06
N CYS A 55 -3.51 1.57 -4.43
CA CYS A 55 -2.13 1.93 -4.11
C CYS A 55 -1.38 2.21 -5.42
N PRO A 56 -0.66 3.33 -5.56
CA PRO A 56 0.08 3.64 -6.78
C PRO A 56 1.21 2.64 -7.08
N TYR A 57 1.74 1.97 -6.05
CA TYR A 57 2.85 1.03 -6.14
C TYR A 57 2.36 -0.41 -6.41
N CYS A 58 1.67 -1.04 -5.43
CA CYS A 58 1.25 -2.44 -5.54
C CYS A 58 -0.11 -2.67 -6.22
N LYS A 59 -0.82 -1.60 -6.58
CA LYS A 59 -2.17 -1.64 -7.19
C LYS A 59 -3.27 -2.28 -6.33
N MET A 60 -2.99 -2.64 -5.08
CA MET A 60 -3.99 -3.14 -4.15
C MET A 60 -5.05 -2.09 -3.86
N SER A 61 -6.29 -2.54 -3.72
CA SER A 61 -7.46 -1.69 -3.52
C SER A 61 -7.56 -1.20 -2.09
N ASP A 62 -8.12 0.00 -1.89
CA ASP A 62 -8.54 0.50 -0.58
C ASP A 62 -9.69 -0.32 0.02
N ARG A 63 -10.34 -1.15 -0.81
CA ARG A 63 -11.38 -2.11 -0.39
C ARG A 63 -10.84 -3.47 0.02
N ASP A 64 -9.56 -3.74 -0.18
CA ASP A 64 -8.93 -5.00 0.21
C ASP A 64 -9.09 -5.24 1.73
N TYR A 65 -9.30 -6.51 2.12
CA TYR A 65 -9.57 -6.88 3.50
C TYR A 65 -8.42 -6.46 4.44
N THR A 66 -7.17 -6.75 4.07
CA THR A 66 -6.02 -6.44 4.90
C THR A 66 -5.77 -4.93 4.97
N VAL A 67 -5.96 -4.21 3.86
CA VAL A 67 -5.88 -2.73 3.84
C VAL A 67 -6.92 -2.12 4.80
N LYS A 68 -8.17 -2.58 4.74
CA LYS A 68 -9.24 -2.11 5.63
C LYS A 68 -8.96 -2.42 7.10
N GLN A 69 -8.51 -3.64 7.38
CA GLN A 69 -8.21 -4.10 8.74
C GLN A 69 -7.12 -3.22 9.37
N VAL A 70 -6.00 -3.01 8.69
CA VAL A 70 -4.86 -2.25 9.22
C VAL A 70 -5.19 -0.77 9.42
N ASN A 71 -5.99 -0.19 8.53
CA ASN A 71 -6.40 1.22 8.59
C ASN A 71 -7.67 1.46 9.42
N LYS A 72 -8.27 0.41 10.00
CA LYS A 72 -9.54 0.47 10.75
C LYS A 72 -10.69 1.12 9.97
N LYS A 73 -10.78 0.84 8.66
CA LYS A 73 -11.77 1.43 7.73
C LYS A 73 -12.95 0.49 7.46
N TRP A 74 -13.65 0.08 8.52
CA TRP A 74 -14.79 -0.85 8.47
C TRP A 74 -16.14 -0.22 8.16
N LEU A 75 -16.15 0.95 7.51
CA LEU A 75 -17.35 1.70 7.15
C LEU A 75 -17.65 1.58 5.65
#